data_AF-A0A0L6CMK3-F1
#
_entry.id   AF-A0A0L6CMK3-F1
#
_cell.length_a   1.000
_cell.length_b   1.000
_cell.length_c   1.000
_cell.angle_alpha   90.00
_cell.angle_beta   90.00
_cell.angle_gamma   90.00
#
_symmetry.space_group_name_H-M   'P 1'
#
loop_
_entity.id
_entity.type
_entity.pdbx_description
1 polymer ?
#
loop_
_entity_poly.entity_id
_entity_poly.type
_entity_poly.pdbx_seq_one_letter_code
_entity_poly.pdbx_strand_id
1 'polypeptide(L)'
;MRLLKSAAAVALAAGATFAGAASLAPGADAAQPSTAQIAGSSWHGCPWGAVCIYPQDAGYNGDRPSNVYWSYGSHKLYNQYGTHMIVNNQYGGALATLCTGSYGTGCIDWLPAGTAVPAYLTPYNSMLLAPNPAD
;
A
#
# COMPACT_ATOMS: atom_id res chain seq x y z
N MET A 1 -5.72 47.19 -39.99
CA MET A 1 -7.15 47.47 -39.87
C MET A 1 -7.84 46.18 -39.42
N ARG A 2 -8.44 46.18 -38.22
CA ARG A 2 -9.26 45.08 -37.67
C ARG A 2 -10.52 44.88 -38.50
N LEU A 3 -11.10 43.67 -38.51
CA LEU A 3 -12.55 43.46 -38.45
C LEU A 3 -12.88 41.98 -38.13
N LEU A 4 -13.19 41.76 -36.84
CA LEU A 4 -13.95 40.62 -36.32
C LEU A 4 -15.44 40.79 -36.68
N LYS A 5 -16.17 39.68 -36.89
CA LYS A 5 -17.64 39.54 -36.77
C LYS A 5 -17.95 38.10 -36.32
N SER A 6 -18.30 37.83 -35.06
CA SER A 6 -19.67 37.83 -34.44
C SER A 6 -20.57 36.72 -35.04
N ALA A 7 -21.37 35.90 -34.34
CA ALA A 7 -22.04 35.88 -33.03
C ALA A 7 -22.37 34.36 -32.72
N ALA A 8 -22.94 33.87 -31.62
CA ALA A 8 -23.94 34.41 -30.71
C ALA A 8 -23.97 33.62 -29.39
N ALA A 9 -24.39 34.30 -28.35
CA ALA A 9 -24.65 33.79 -27.01
C ALA A 9 -25.89 32.88 -26.96
N VAL A 10 -25.86 31.88 -26.09
CA VAL A 10 -27.07 31.32 -25.47
C VAL A 10 -26.90 31.41 -23.97
N ALA A 11 -27.66 32.33 -23.37
CA ALA A 11 -27.87 32.40 -21.94
C ALA A 11 -29.13 31.60 -21.59
N LEU A 12 -29.06 30.77 -20.55
CA LEU A 12 -30.22 30.38 -19.76
C LEU A 12 -29.82 30.39 -18.29
N ALA A 13 -30.36 31.37 -17.58
CA ALA A 13 -30.36 31.44 -16.13
C ALA A 13 -31.55 30.65 -15.60
N ALA A 14 -31.36 29.88 -14.53
CA ALA A 14 -32.43 29.50 -13.62
C ALA A 14 -31.82 29.31 -12.23
N GLY A 15 -32.17 30.22 -11.32
CA GLY A 15 -31.83 30.12 -9.91
C GLY A 15 -32.75 29.12 -9.19
N ALA A 16 -32.22 28.50 -8.15
CA ALA A 16 -33.01 27.91 -7.08
C ALA A 16 -32.17 27.95 -5.80
N THR A 17 -32.47 28.91 -4.92
CA THR A 17 -32.05 28.91 -3.53
C THR A 17 -32.85 27.86 -2.78
N PHE A 18 -32.19 26.87 -2.18
CA PHE A 18 -32.77 26.01 -1.14
C PHE A 18 -31.93 26.12 0.12
N ALA A 19 -32.59 26.56 1.19
CA ALA A 19 -32.09 26.52 2.55
C ALA A 19 -32.39 25.14 3.18
N GLY A 20 -31.39 24.56 3.86
CA GLY A 20 -31.57 23.59 4.95
C GLY A 20 -31.59 22.10 4.57
N ALA A 21 -30.52 21.37 4.91
CA ALA A 21 -30.54 20.06 5.58
C ALA A 21 -29.10 19.58 5.86
N ALA A 22 -28.84 19.19 7.11
CA ALA A 22 -27.61 18.52 7.50
C ALA A 22 -27.60 17.08 6.97
N SER A 23 -26.51 16.66 6.30
CA SER A 23 -26.20 15.24 6.11
C SER A 23 -24.79 15.02 5.55
N LEU A 24 -23.97 14.40 6.40
CA LEU A 24 -22.96 13.37 6.11
C LEU A 24 -21.79 13.75 5.19
N ALA A 25 -20.63 13.89 5.81
CA ALA A 25 -19.33 13.86 5.16
C ALA A 25 -19.21 12.61 4.25
N PRO A 26 -18.81 12.75 2.97
CA PRO A 26 -18.22 11.63 2.27
C PRO A 26 -16.87 11.36 2.92
N GLY A 27 -16.79 10.25 3.65
CA GLY A 27 -15.52 9.64 4.03
C GLY A 27 -14.71 9.45 2.75
N ALA A 28 -13.53 10.05 2.72
CA ALA A 28 -12.56 9.80 1.68
C ALA A 28 -12.04 8.37 1.86
N ASP A 29 -12.71 7.39 1.27
CA ASP A 29 -12.07 6.14 0.90
C ASP A 29 -11.06 6.48 -0.20
N ALA A 30 -9.87 6.88 0.24
CA ALA A 30 -8.70 6.99 -0.62
C ALA A 30 -8.30 5.57 -1.05
N ALA A 31 -9.03 5.01 -2.01
CA ALA A 31 -8.54 3.92 -2.82
C ALA A 31 -7.26 4.42 -3.50
N GLN A 32 -6.11 4.07 -2.92
CA GLN A 32 -4.82 4.37 -3.51
C GLN A 32 -4.74 3.65 -4.86
N PRO A 33 -4.36 4.36 -5.94
CA PRO A 33 -4.20 3.73 -7.24
C PRO A 33 -3.10 2.67 -7.14
N SER A 34 -3.46 1.40 -7.34
CA SER A 34 -2.51 0.32 -7.54
C SER A 34 -1.85 0.52 -8.90
N THR A 35 -0.71 1.20 -8.93
CA THR A 35 0.12 1.26 -10.12
C THR A 35 0.60 -0.16 -10.42
N ALA A 36 0.23 -0.69 -11.58
CA ALA A 36 0.74 -1.98 -12.06
C ALA A 36 2.27 -1.89 -12.12
N GLN A 37 2.96 -2.65 -11.27
CA GLN A 37 4.42 -2.62 -11.18
C GLN A 37 5.05 -3.40 -12.33
N ILE A 38 6.17 -2.86 -12.82
CA ILE A 38 7.03 -3.53 -13.79
C ILE A 38 7.80 -4.64 -13.06
N ALA A 39 7.55 -5.89 -13.44
CA ALA A 39 8.29 -7.03 -12.92
C ALA A 39 9.80 -6.82 -13.08
N GLY A 40 10.57 -7.07 -12.01
CA GLY A 40 12.03 -6.93 -12.01
C GLY A 40 12.58 -5.62 -11.44
N SER A 41 11.72 -4.69 -10.99
CA SER A 41 12.13 -3.37 -10.48
C SER A 41 12.04 -3.27 -8.95
N SER A 42 12.80 -2.37 -8.34
CA SER A 42 12.60 -2.02 -6.93
C SER A 42 11.30 -1.25 -6.72
N TRP A 43 10.58 -1.52 -5.63
CA TRP A 43 9.36 -0.80 -5.26
C TRP A 43 9.54 -0.07 -3.94
N HIS A 44 9.51 1.26 -3.95
CA HIS A 44 9.83 2.08 -2.79
C HIS A 44 11.20 1.73 -2.17
N GLY A 45 12.18 1.42 -3.02
CA GLY A 45 13.50 0.94 -2.58
C GLY A 45 13.53 -0.50 -2.07
N CYS A 46 12.39 -1.21 -2.02
CA CYS A 46 12.36 -2.65 -1.77
C CYS A 46 12.84 -3.40 -3.02
N PRO A 47 13.97 -4.16 -2.96
CA PRO A 47 14.48 -4.87 -4.12
C PRO A 47 13.49 -5.88 -4.68
N TRP A 48 13.58 -6.15 -5.99
CA TRP A 48 12.81 -7.24 -6.60
C TRP A 48 13.18 -8.59 -5.97
N GLY A 49 12.18 -9.41 -5.68
CA GLY A 49 12.37 -10.71 -5.03
C GLY A 49 12.45 -10.65 -3.50
N ALA A 50 12.14 -9.51 -2.88
CA ALA A 50 12.25 -9.32 -1.44
C ALA A 50 10.94 -8.88 -0.79
N VAL A 51 10.85 -9.10 0.52
CA VAL A 51 9.87 -8.44 1.39
C VAL A 51 10.59 -7.43 2.27
N CYS A 52 10.04 -6.23 2.38
CA CYS A 52 10.67 -5.14 3.10
C CYS A 52 9.74 -4.59 4.18
N ILE A 53 10.32 -4.21 5.30
CA ILE A 53 9.66 -3.48 6.38
C ILE A 53 10.33 -2.10 6.47
N TYR A 54 9.51 -1.07 6.57
CA TYR A 54 9.96 0.32 6.70
C TYR A 54 9.94 0.73 8.18
N PRO A 55 10.70 1.77 8.58
CA PRO A 55 10.73 2.23 9.96
C PRO A 55 9.34 2.55 10.53
N GLN A 56 9.23 2.41 11.85
CA GLN A 56 8.03 2.69 12.61
C GLN A 56 7.49 4.09 12.29
N ASP A 57 6.19 4.16 12.00
CA ASP A 57 5.37 5.36 11.80
C ASP A 57 5.94 6.32 10.73
N ALA A 58 6.71 5.80 9.76
CA ALA A 58 7.43 6.59 8.75
C ALA A 58 6.94 6.37 7.30
N GLY A 59 5.87 5.59 7.08
CA GLY A 59 5.41 5.24 5.73
C GLY A 59 6.50 4.50 4.93
N TYR A 60 6.77 4.92 3.69
CA TYR A 60 7.87 4.39 2.87
C TYR A 60 9.25 5.00 3.18
N ASN A 61 9.35 5.94 4.13
CA ASN A 61 10.61 6.51 4.61
C ASN A 61 11.57 6.99 3.50
N GLY A 62 11.03 7.68 2.47
CA GLY A 62 11.84 8.13 1.32
C GLY A 62 12.51 6.98 0.58
N ASP A 63 11.77 5.88 0.40
CA ASP A 63 12.20 4.65 -0.29
C ASP A 63 13.38 3.93 0.41
N ARG A 64 13.41 3.98 1.75
CA ARG A 64 14.48 3.38 2.56
C ARG A 64 13.90 2.41 3.60
N PRO A 65 13.78 1.11 3.27
CA PRO A 65 13.36 0.11 4.24
C PRO A 65 14.39 -0.06 5.36
N SER A 66 13.94 -0.41 6.57
CA SER A 66 14.82 -0.75 7.69
C SER A 66 15.23 -2.22 7.66
N ASN A 67 14.39 -3.08 7.11
CA ASN A 67 14.61 -4.52 7.05
C ASN A 67 14.23 -5.04 5.67
N VAL A 68 15.03 -5.96 5.14
CA VAL A 68 14.82 -6.59 3.84
C VAL A 68 15.08 -8.09 3.97
N TYR A 69 14.15 -8.89 3.45
CA TYR A 69 14.14 -10.34 3.55
C TYR A 69 14.00 -10.97 2.16
N TRP A 70 14.90 -11.88 1.81
CA TRP A 70 14.92 -12.53 0.48
C TRP A 70 14.59 -14.02 0.54
N SER A 71 15.02 -14.72 1.59
CA SER A 71 14.88 -16.17 1.67
C SER A 71 13.49 -16.56 2.17
N TYR A 72 12.92 -17.61 1.61
CA TYR A 72 11.74 -18.25 2.18
C TYR A 72 12.04 -18.83 3.56
N GLY A 73 11.00 -18.97 4.39
CA GLY A 73 11.09 -19.37 5.78
C GLY A 73 10.76 -18.24 6.75
N SER A 74 10.88 -18.56 8.05
CA SER A 74 10.57 -17.62 9.12
C SER A 74 11.74 -16.70 9.44
N HIS A 75 11.45 -15.41 9.58
CA HIS A 75 12.39 -14.38 10.00
C HIS A 75 11.88 -13.74 11.29
N LYS A 76 12.70 -13.76 12.34
CA LYS A 76 12.36 -13.12 13.61
C LYS A 76 12.33 -11.61 13.46
N LEU A 77 11.32 -10.99 14.06
CA LEU A 77 11.21 -9.55 14.18
C LEU A 77 11.73 -9.15 15.56
N TYR A 78 12.61 -8.16 15.60
CA TYR A 78 13.16 -7.62 16.83
C TYR A 78 12.91 -6.13 16.88
N ASN A 79 12.41 -5.67 18.02
CA ASN A 79 12.15 -4.25 18.29
C ASN A 79 11.29 -3.57 17.20
N GLN A 80 10.30 -4.29 16.66
CA GLN A 80 9.31 -3.74 15.74
C GLN A 80 8.05 -3.41 16.54
N TYR A 81 7.70 -2.13 16.61
CA TYR A 81 6.58 -1.62 17.40
C TYR A 81 5.82 -0.59 16.58
N GLY A 82 4.53 -0.41 16.88
CA GLY A 82 3.74 0.58 16.16
C GLY A 82 3.43 0.16 14.73
N THR A 83 3.12 1.13 13.87
CA THR A 83 2.73 0.86 12.49
C THR A 83 3.94 0.91 11.57
N HIS A 84 4.08 -0.06 10.70
CA HIS A 84 5.11 -0.11 9.67
C HIS A 84 4.48 -0.31 8.30
N MET A 85 5.08 0.25 7.25
CA MET A 85 4.79 -0.23 5.90
C MET A 85 5.50 -1.56 5.68
N ILE A 86 4.79 -2.47 5.04
CA ILE A 86 5.32 -3.74 4.55
C ILE A 86 5.11 -3.78 3.05
N VAL A 87 6.16 -4.11 2.32
CA VAL A 87 6.12 -4.30 0.86
C VAL A 87 6.53 -5.73 0.56
N ASN A 88 5.66 -6.49 -0.09
CA ASN A 88 6.01 -7.77 -0.69
C ASN A 88 6.31 -7.55 -2.17
N ASN A 89 7.58 -7.30 -2.50
CA ASN A 89 8.06 -7.15 -3.88
C ASN A 89 8.66 -8.46 -4.42
N GLN A 90 8.17 -9.60 -3.92
CA GLN A 90 8.50 -10.92 -4.46
C GLN A 90 7.76 -11.17 -5.79
N TYR A 91 7.95 -12.35 -6.37
CA TYR A 91 7.42 -12.73 -7.68
C TYR A 91 6.89 -14.16 -7.69
N GLY A 92 6.31 -14.57 -8.83
CA GLY A 92 5.90 -15.96 -9.05
C GLY A 92 4.73 -16.42 -8.18
N GLY A 93 3.98 -15.50 -7.56
CA GLY A 93 2.89 -15.84 -6.62
C GLY A 93 3.35 -16.08 -5.19
N ALA A 94 4.60 -15.75 -4.85
CA ALA A 94 5.11 -15.82 -3.49
C ALA A 94 4.24 -15.03 -2.50
N LEU A 95 4.23 -15.48 -1.24
CA LEU A 95 3.43 -14.92 -0.18
C LEU A 95 4.30 -14.53 1.03
N ALA A 96 3.85 -13.52 1.77
CA ALA A 96 4.39 -13.16 3.06
C ALA A 96 3.28 -13.11 4.10
N THR A 97 3.55 -13.39 5.36
CA THR A 97 2.57 -13.26 6.44
C THR A 97 3.24 -12.90 7.75
N LEU A 98 2.51 -12.21 8.62
CA LEU A 98 2.96 -11.85 9.97
C LEU A 98 2.50 -12.92 10.96
N CYS A 99 3.40 -13.26 11.89
CA CYS A 99 3.22 -14.36 12.81
C CYS A 99 3.43 -13.91 14.26
N THR A 100 2.49 -14.27 15.12
CA THR A 100 2.55 -13.93 16.55
C THR A 100 3.59 -14.77 17.29
N GLY A 101 3.94 -15.96 16.80
CA GLY A 101 5.07 -16.73 17.34
C GLY A 101 6.41 -16.34 16.72
N SER A 102 7.52 -16.70 17.36
CA SER A 102 8.88 -16.33 16.92
C SER A 102 9.47 -17.23 15.83
N TYR A 103 8.76 -18.26 15.37
CA TYR A 103 9.27 -19.25 14.40
C TYR A 103 8.25 -19.54 13.29
N GLY A 104 7.49 -18.52 12.86
CA GLY A 104 6.53 -18.68 11.76
C GLY A 104 5.27 -19.45 12.17
N THR A 105 4.84 -19.31 13.42
CA THR A 105 3.64 -19.96 13.97
C THR A 105 2.58 -18.92 14.34
N GLY A 106 1.30 -19.29 14.24
CA GLY A 106 0.20 -18.37 14.52
C GLY A 106 0.18 -17.19 13.56
N CYS A 107 0.36 -17.48 12.27
CA CYS A 107 0.36 -16.50 11.19
C CYS A 107 -1.04 -16.28 10.67
N ILE A 108 -1.35 -15.03 10.34
CA ILE A 108 -2.65 -14.62 9.80
C ILE A 108 -2.44 -13.70 8.59
N ASP A 109 -3.43 -13.67 7.71
CA ASP A 109 -3.52 -12.76 6.57
C ASP A 109 -2.27 -12.74 5.67
N TRP A 110 -2.32 -13.54 4.61
CA TRP A 110 -1.24 -13.62 3.63
C TRP A 110 -1.24 -12.39 2.73
N LEU A 111 -0.08 -11.74 2.65
CA LEU A 111 0.25 -10.63 1.79
C LEU A 111 0.81 -11.16 0.45
N PRO A 112 0.07 -11.04 -0.67
CA PRO A 112 0.53 -11.53 -1.96
C PRO A 112 1.74 -10.76 -2.51
N ALA A 113 2.52 -11.40 -3.38
CA ALA A 113 3.54 -10.73 -4.19
C ALA A 113 2.94 -9.53 -4.95
N GLY A 114 3.71 -8.44 -5.05
CA GLY A 114 3.29 -7.20 -5.70
C GLY A 114 2.29 -6.38 -4.90
N THR A 115 2.26 -6.53 -3.56
CA THR A 115 1.38 -5.74 -2.68
C THR A 115 2.13 -5.03 -1.55
N ALA A 116 1.52 -3.97 -1.03
CA ALA A 116 2.05 -3.19 0.08
C ALA A 116 0.92 -2.79 1.03
N VAL A 117 1.16 -2.91 2.34
CA VAL A 117 0.15 -2.60 3.37
C VAL A 117 0.79 -1.94 4.60
N PRO A 118 0.07 -1.03 5.28
CA PRO A 118 0.41 -0.67 6.65
C PRO A 118 0.03 -1.82 7.60
N ALA A 119 0.90 -2.14 8.54
CA ALA A 119 0.65 -3.17 9.54
C ALA A 119 1.15 -2.73 10.92
N TYR A 120 0.36 -2.99 11.96
CA TYR A 120 0.76 -2.77 13.35
C TYR A 120 1.60 -3.95 13.83
N LEU A 121 2.92 -3.77 13.99
CA LEU A 121 3.88 -4.86 14.21
C LEU A 121 4.08 -5.27 15.67
N THR A 122 3.63 -4.47 16.64
CA THR A 122 3.80 -4.78 18.08
C THR A 122 3.41 -6.21 18.50
N PRO A 123 2.32 -6.83 18.01
CA PRO A 123 1.95 -8.18 18.46
C PRO A 123 2.71 -9.30 17.72
N TYR A 124 3.51 -8.99 16.70
CA TYR A 124 4.14 -9.98 15.84
C TYR A 124 5.61 -10.17 16.18
N ASN A 125 6.03 -11.43 16.25
CA ASN A 125 7.38 -11.82 16.64
C ASN A 125 8.19 -12.39 15.48
N SER A 126 7.53 -12.73 14.36
CA SER A 126 8.21 -13.13 13.13
C SER A 126 7.36 -12.80 11.90
N MET A 127 7.98 -12.87 10.73
CA MET A 127 7.28 -13.00 9.46
C MET A 127 7.68 -14.30 8.77
N LEU A 128 6.79 -14.86 7.97
CA LEU A 128 7.03 -16.04 7.17
C LEU A 128 6.91 -15.69 5.69
N LEU A 129 7.96 -15.98 4.93
CA LEU A 129 7.98 -15.86 3.47
C LEU A 129 7.81 -17.27 2.88
N ALA A 130 6.90 -17.43 1.94
CA ALA A 130 6.61 -18.72 1.30
C ALA A 130 6.62 -18.59 -0.23
N PRO A 131 7.02 -19.64 -0.96
CA PRO A 131 6.79 -19.70 -2.40
C PRO A 131 5.28 -19.74 -2.67
N ASN A 132 4.92 -19.66 -3.95
CA ASN A 132 3.54 -19.86 -4.36
C ASN A 132 3.07 -21.27 -3.95
N PRO A 133 1.95 -21.41 -3.23
CA PRO A 133 1.45 -22.72 -2.81
C PRO A 133 0.98 -23.62 -3.96
N ALA A 134 0.91 -23.10 -5.19
CA ALA A 134 0.63 -23.88 -6.39
C ALA A 134 1.88 -24.58 -6.99
N ASP A 135 3.08 -24.30 -6.48
CA ASP A 135 4.36 -24.90 -6.89
C ASP A 135 4.77 -26.05 -5.94
#